data_AF-A0A380TPB5-F1
#
_entry.id   AF-A0A380TPB5-F1
#
_cell.length_a   1.000
_cell.length_b   1.000
_cell.length_c   1.000
_cell.angle_alpha   90.00
_cell.angle_beta   90.00
_cell.angle_gamma   90.00
#
_symmetry.space_group_name_H-M   'P 1'
#
loop_
_entity.id
_entity.type
_entity.pdbx_description
1 polymer ?
#
loop_
_entity_poly.entity_id
_entity_poly.type
_entity_poly.pdbx_seq_one_letter_code
_entity_poly.pdbx_strand_id
1 'polypeptide(L)'
;MHNQKIIVWALFDSGNGCYTKAAKQFSNIEIYPIGIDIENRNHHFISVNLADYCRIFGDNKLFNTLDSLPKPDVILASPPCESFSVASAMWGGNACWKQEQPKGSRFVVRNYRDYEVPQVPRKHYRYEKSFFNRVNGELCIYNTIEIIKRYQPKVYVIENPYASRMWDYIHDVIGFNIPFDNPTYYGNYQYPAKKPTKFKSNINLSLKFENYYAGVRINHIFKSYNARSNIPTALIMDMYSKIITHLNSV
;
A
#
# COMPACT_ATOMS: atom_id res chain seq x y z
N MET A 1 -28.87 -8.48 -20.09
CA MET A 1 -27.43 -8.19 -20.24
C MET A 1 -26.72 -8.88 -19.09
N HIS A 2 -25.90 -9.89 -19.33
CA HIS A 2 -25.05 -10.44 -18.27
C HIS A 2 -24.02 -9.36 -17.91
N ASN A 3 -24.11 -8.84 -16.69
CA ASN A 3 -23.09 -7.92 -16.16
C ASN A 3 -21.77 -8.69 -16.18
N GLN A 4 -20.83 -8.29 -17.02
CA GLN A 4 -19.52 -8.91 -17.09
C GLN A 4 -18.88 -8.82 -15.69
N LYS A 5 -18.41 -9.97 -15.17
CA LYS A 5 -17.70 -9.99 -13.90
C LYS A 5 -16.38 -9.23 -14.04
N ILE A 6 -16.08 -8.37 -13.07
CA ILE A 6 -14.84 -7.61 -12.95
C ILE A 6 -13.92 -8.38 -12.02
N ILE A 7 -12.76 -8.79 -12.52
CA ILE A 7 -11.76 -9.51 -11.73
C ILE A 7 -10.87 -8.50 -11.00
N VAL A 8 -10.88 -8.54 -9.68
CA VAL A 8 -10.08 -7.65 -8.81
C VAL A 8 -9.03 -8.46 -8.07
N TRP A 9 -7.76 -8.14 -8.24
CA TRP A 9 -6.70 -8.61 -7.35
C TRP A 9 -6.47 -7.59 -6.24
N ALA A 10 -6.62 -8.02 -4.98
CA ALA A 10 -6.41 -7.19 -3.81
C ALA A 10 -5.10 -7.59 -3.11
N LEU A 11 -4.01 -6.94 -3.51
CA LEU A 11 -2.67 -7.18 -3.00
C LEU A 11 -2.54 -6.60 -1.58
N PHE A 12 -1.97 -7.38 -0.67
CA PHE A 12 -1.79 -7.05 0.75
C PHE A 12 -3.11 -6.95 1.56
N ASP A 13 -4.21 -7.50 1.06
CA ASP A 13 -5.52 -7.51 1.75
C ASP A 13 -5.69 -8.67 2.76
N SER A 14 -4.58 -9.32 3.16
CA SER A 14 -4.58 -10.50 4.03
C SER A 14 -4.93 -10.22 5.50
N GLY A 15 -4.77 -8.96 5.95
CA GLY A 15 -5.00 -8.59 7.35
C GLY A 15 -6.48 -8.52 7.72
N ASN A 16 -7.14 -7.39 7.43
CA ASN A 16 -8.56 -7.20 7.77
C ASN A 16 -9.51 -7.43 6.59
N GLY A 17 -9.00 -7.76 5.39
CA GLY A 17 -9.82 -7.97 4.20
C GLY A 17 -10.67 -6.74 3.86
N CYS A 18 -10.10 -5.54 3.95
CA CYS A 18 -10.84 -4.29 3.75
C CYS A 18 -11.43 -4.22 2.35
N TYR A 19 -10.65 -4.58 1.31
CA TYR A 19 -11.13 -4.57 -0.08
C TYR A 19 -12.18 -5.67 -0.29
N THR A 20 -11.94 -6.85 0.29
CA THR A 20 -12.86 -8.00 0.20
C THR A 20 -14.20 -7.72 0.89
N LYS A 21 -14.20 -7.06 2.05
CA LYS A 21 -15.43 -6.70 2.77
C LYS A 21 -16.30 -5.73 1.97
N ALA A 22 -15.69 -4.73 1.34
CA ALA A 22 -16.40 -3.77 0.50
C ALA A 22 -16.90 -4.41 -0.82
N ALA A 23 -16.14 -5.32 -1.41
CA ALA A 23 -16.50 -6.01 -2.65
C ALA A 23 -17.82 -6.78 -2.54
N LYS A 24 -18.18 -7.28 -1.35
CA LYS A 24 -19.46 -7.96 -1.09
C LYS A 24 -20.70 -7.13 -1.40
N GLN A 25 -20.56 -5.80 -1.52
CA GLN A 25 -21.66 -4.90 -1.87
C GLN A 25 -21.89 -4.80 -3.40
N PHE A 26 -21.03 -5.42 -4.21
CA PHE A 26 -21.06 -5.35 -5.67
C PHE A 26 -21.18 -6.76 -6.27
N SER A 27 -22.32 -7.07 -6.87
CA SER A 27 -22.61 -8.41 -7.41
C SER A 27 -21.77 -8.80 -8.63
N ASN A 28 -21.17 -7.82 -9.30
CA ASN A 28 -20.33 -8.01 -10.48
C ASN A 28 -18.82 -7.98 -10.17
N ILE A 29 -18.40 -7.93 -8.90
CA ILE A 29 -16.99 -7.99 -8.53
C ILE A 29 -16.65 -9.40 -8.07
N GLU A 30 -15.61 -9.98 -8.68
CA GLU A 30 -14.96 -11.18 -8.19
C GLU A 30 -13.56 -10.82 -7.69
N ILE A 31 -13.34 -10.97 -6.39
CA ILE A 31 -12.13 -10.50 -5.71
C ILE A 31 -11.21 -11.65 -5.28
N TYR A 32 -9.92 -11.45 -5.54
CA TYR A 32 -8.82 -12.34 -5.21
C TYR A 32 -7.87 -11.61 -4.25
N PRO A 33 -8.09 -11.73 -2.92
CA PRO A 33 -7.15 -11.18 -1.94
C PRO A 33 -5.86 -12.03 -1.91
N ILE A 34 -4.70 -11.38 -1.99
CA ILE A 34 -3.40 -12.01 -2.15
C ILE A 34 -2.40 -11.40 -1.15
N GLY A 35 -1.68 -12.24 -0.42
CA GLY A 35 -0.64 -11.78 0.52
C GLY A 35 -0.33 -12.79 1.61
N ILE A 36 0.24 -12.31 2.73
CA ILE A 36 0.48 -13.10 3.93
C ILE A 36 -0.20 -12.41 5.11
N ASP A 37 -0.96 -13.14 5.91
CA ASP A 37 -1.48 -12.62 7.18
C ASP A 37 -0.46 -12.86 8.29
N ILE A 38 0.24 -11.80 8.67
CA ILE A 38 1.28 -11.84 9.71
C ILE A 38 0.67 -12.20 11.08
N GLU A 39 -0.60 -11.87 11.34
CA GLU A 39 -1.25 -12.18 12.61
C GLU A 39 -1.83 -13.61 12.64
N ASN A 40 -1.81 -14.34 11.52
CA ASN A 40 -2.40 -15.69 11.37
C ASN A 40 -3.87 -15.77 11.85
N ARG A 41 -4.66 -14.73 11.57
CA ARG A 41 -6.07 -14.63 12.01
C ARG A 41 -7.07 -14.96 10.91
N ASN A 42 -6.61 -15.07 9.67
CA ASN A 42 -7.47 -15.18 8.51
C ASN A 42 -7.00 -16.27 7.52
N HIS A 43 -7.95 -16.81 6.76
CA HIS A 43 -7.71 -17.81 5.71
C HIS A 43 -8.42 -17.48 4.39
N HIS A 44 -8.93 -16.26 4.25
CA HIS A 44 -9.75 -15.84 3.10
C HIS A 44 -8.91 -15.39 1.89
N PHE A 45 -7.59 -15.58 1.90
CA PHE A 45 -6.66 -15.05 0.90
C PHE A 45 -5.74 -16.12 0.34
N ILE A 46 -5.22 -15.83 -0.85
CA ILE A 46 -4.21 -16.64 -1.52
C ILE A 46 -2.86 -16.33 -0.88
N SER A 47 -2.31 -17.31 -0.16
CA SER A 47 -1.08 -17.15 0.61
C SER A 47 0.15 -17.09 -0.30
N VAL A 48 0.66 -15.88 -0.51
CA VAL A 48 1.80 -15.60 -1.39
C VAL A 48 2.66 -14.50 -0.77
N ASN A 49 3.96 -14.74 -0.71
CA ASN A 49 4.92 -13.73 -0.30
C ASN A 49 5.10 -12.68 -1.41
N LEU A 50 4.46 -11.52 -1.27
CA LEU A 50 4.61 -10.40 -2.22
C LEU A 50 5.98 -9.70 -2.12
N ALA A 51 6.81 -10.04 -1.13
CA ALA A 51 8.22 -9.66 -1.05
C ALA A 51 9.17 -10.75 -1.59
N ASP A 52 8.66 -11.78 -2.28
CA ASP A 52 9.51 -12.85 -2.79
C ASP A 52 10.54 -12.33 -3.80
N TYR A 53 11.78 -12.78 -3.64
CA TYR A 53 12.88 -12.49 -4.55
C TYR A 53 13.54 -13.77 -5.08
N CYS A 54 12.99 -14.95 -4.78
CA CYS A 54 13.60 -16.24 -5.06
C CYS A 54 13.73 -16.52 -6.58
N ARG A 55 13.05 -15.74 -7.41
CA ARG A 55 13.19 -15.76 -8.88
C ARG A 55 14.62 -15.54 -9.36
N ILE A 56 15.47 -14.83 -8.59
CA ILE A 56 16.90 -14.67 -8.94
C ILE A 56 17.67 -15.99 -8.83
N PHE A 57 17.10 -16.97 -8.11
CA PHE A 57 17.62 -18.33 -7.97
C PHE A 57 16.80 -19.34 -8.78
N GLY A 58 15.95 -18.88 -9.70
CA GLY A 58 15.13 -19.73 -10.58
C GLY A 58 13.77 -20.15 -10.00
N ASP A 59 13.46 -19.84 -8.73
CA ASP A 59 12.15 -20.12 -8.15
C ASP A 59 11.15 -19.00 -8.48
N ASN A 60 10.22 -19.30 -9.39
CA ASN A 60 9.20 -18.35 -9.86
C ASN A 60 7.85 -18.50 -9.14
N LYS A 61 7.80 -19.09 -7.94
CA LYS A 61 6.55 -19.39 -7.22
C LYS A 61 5.58 -18.22 -7.12
N LEU A 62 6.05 -16.99 -6.86
CA LEU A 62 5.22 -15.78 -6.85
C LEU A 62 4.42 -15.63 -8.15
N PHE A 63 5.11 -15.58 -9.29
CA PHE A 63 4.46 -15.38 -10.59
C PHE A 63 3.71 -16.62 -11.07
N ASN A 64 4.22 -17.82 -10.82
CA ASN A 64 3.50 -19.06 -11.13
C ASN A 64 2.14 -19.14 -10.40
N THR A 65 2.07 -18.64 -9.16
CA THR A 65 0.82 -18.59 -8.40
C THR A 65 -0.13 -17.54 -8.97
N LEU A 66 0.39 -16.38 -9.38
CA LEU A 66 -0.44 -15.32 -9.97
C LEU A 66 -0.93 -15.67 -11.38
N ASP A 67 -0.11 -16.37 -12.19
CA ASP A 67 -0.45 -16.81 -13.54
C ASP A 67 -1.58 -17.87 -13.56
N SER A 68 -1.81 -18.57 -12.45
CA SER A 68 -2.91 -19.54 -12.35
C SER A 68 -4.26 -18.91 -12.01
N LEU A 69 -4.28 -17.63 -11.65
CA LEU A 69 -5.49 -16.88 -11.35
C LEU A 69 -6.10 -16.28 -12.63
N PRO A 70 -7.41 -15.99 -12.65
CA PRO A 70 -7.99 -15.19 -13.71
C PRO A 70 -7.28 -13.84 -13.82
N LYS A 71 -7.01 -13.43 -15.07
CA LYS A 71 -6.34 -12.16 -15.36
C LYS A 71 -7.14 -11.00 -14.74
N PRO A 72 -6.50 -10.07 -14.01
CA PRO A 72 -7.21 -8.99 -13.34
C PRO A 72 -7.62 -7.90 -14.33
N ASP A 73 -8.87 -7.43 -14.21
CA ASP A 73 -9.28 -6.14 -14.75
C ASP A 73 -8.76 -5.00 -13.87
N VAL A 74 -8.68 -5.25 -12.56
CA VAL A 74 -8.32 -4.27 -11.54
C VAL A 74 -7.29 -4.82 -10.57
N ILE A 75 -6.27 -4.02 -10.24
CA ILE A 75 -5.36 -4.28 -9.12
C ILE A 75 -5.52 -3.19 -8.06
N LEU A 76 -5.86 -3.59 -6.83
CA LEU A 76 -5.83 -2.72 -5.65
C LEU A 76 -4.69 -3.18 -4.75
N ALA A 77 -3.78 -2.29 -4.36
CA ALA A 77 -2.60 -2.65 -3.57
C ALA A 77 -2.39 -1.69 -2.40
N SER A 78 -2.16 -2.26 -1.21
CA SER A 78 -1.77 -1.51 0.00
C SER A 78 -0.41 -2.01 0.53
N PRO A 79 0.70 -1.77 -0.20
CA PRO A 79 2.01 -2.25 0.21
C PRO A 79 2.44 -1.68 1.58
N PRO A 80 3.21 -2.45 2.38
CA PRO A 80 3.63 -2.03 3.72
C PRO A 80 4.38 -0.70 3.69
N CYS A 81 4.05 0.18 4.64
CA CYS A 81 4.55 1.55 4.65
C CYS A 81 5.79 1.74 5.55
N GLU A 82 6.19 0.75 6.33
CA GLU A 82 7.20 0.84 7.40
C GLU A 82 8.55 1.36 6.89
N SER A 83 8.94 0.98 5.67
CA SER A 83 10.17 1.46 5.02
C SER A 83 10.09 2.93 4.62
N PHE A 84 8.91 3.44 4.30
CA PHE A 84 8.74 4.72 3.59
C PHE A 84 7.97 5.79 4.39
N SER A 85 7.32 5.39 5.48
CA SER A 85 6.42 6.23 6.27
C SER A 85 7.17 7.19 7.19
N VAL A 86 6.54 8.33 7.44
CA VAL A 86 6.95 9.30 8.47
C VAL A 86 6.64 8.81 9.89
N ALA A 87 5.89 7.72 10.05
CA ALA A 87 5.61 7.13 11.36
C ALA A 87 6.89 6.63 12.08
N SER A 88 7.94 6.36 11.31
CA SER A 88 9.28 5.99 11.82
C SER A 88 10.28 7.15 11.68
N ALA A 89 9.81 8.39 11.74
CA ALA A 89 10.64 9.58 11.54
C ALA A 89 11.89 9.59 12.42
N MET A 90 13.01 9.91 11.80
CA MET A 90 14.32 10.15 12.41
C MET A 90 14.92 11.39 11.72
N TRP A 91 15.91 12.03 12.34
CA TRP A 91 16.52 13.23 11.75
C TRP A 91 16.99 12.98 10.31
N GLY A 92 16.63 13.88 9.38
CA GLY A 92 16.94 13.75 7.96
C GLY A 92 16.11 12.70 7.19
N GLY A 93 15.13 12.03 7.80
CA GLY A 93 14.26 11.09 7.09
C GLY A 93 13.42 10.19 7.99
N ASN A 94 13.51 8.88 7.80
CA ASN A 94 12.83 7.88 8.62
C ASN A 94 13.80 6.79 9.05
N ALA A 95 13.32 5.74 9.69
CA ALA A 95 14.18 4.69 10.21
C ALA A 95 14.95 3.91 9.14
N CYS A 96 14.56 3.94 7.87
CA CYS A 96 15.26 3.21 6.81
C CYS A 96 16.14 4.14 5.95
N TRP A 97 15.69 5.37 5.75
CA TRP A 97 16.25 6.31 4.79
C TRP A 97 16.59 7.65 5.44
N LYS A 98 17.69 8.24 5.00
CA LYS A 98 18.09 9.62 5.31
C LYS A 98 18.37 10.39 4.03
N GLN A 99 18.35 11.71 4.16
CA GLN A 99 18.83 12.65 3.17
C GLN A 99 19.97 13.44 3.83
N GLU A 100 21.19 13.31 3.30
CA GLU A 100 22.37 13.92 3.92
C GLU A 100 22.56 15.39 3.52
N GLN A 101 22.04 15.78 2.34
CA GLN A 101 22.13 17.15 1.82
C GLN A 101 20.77 17.58 1.27
N PRO A 102 20.36 18.87 1.40
CA PRO A 102 19.03 19.33 0.98
C PRO A 102 18.64 19.00 -0.46
N LYS A 103 19.62 18.95 -1.38
CA LYS A 103 19.44 18.62 -2.80
C LYS A 103 19.92 17.21 -3.17
N GLY A 104 20.38 16.42 -2.19
CA GLY A 104 20.83 15.05 -2.40
C GLY A 104 19.68 14.04 -2.38
N SER A 105 20.00 12.78 -2.67
CA SER A 105 19.02 11.69 -2.66
C SER A 105 18.31 11.58 -1.31
N ARG A 106 16.99 11.36 -1.37
CA ARG A 106 16.13 11.06 -0.22
C ARG A 106 16.25 9.60 0.26
N PHE A 107 17.03 8.79 -0.45
CA PHE A 107 17.15 7.34 -0.27
C PHE A 107 18.58 6.90 0.06
N VAL A 108 19.26 7.65 0.94
CA VAL A 108 20.52 7.17 1.53
C VAL A 108 20.17 6.23 2.67
N VAL A 109 20.74 5.01 2.67
CA VAL A 109 20.51 4.02 3.74
C VAL A 109 21.09 4.55 5.05
N ARG A 110 20.39 4.32 6.18
CA ARG A 110 20.93 4.66 7.50
C ARG A 110 22.09 3.76 7.89
N ASN A 111 23.14 4.38 8.42
CA ASN A 111 24.28 3.69 8.98
C ASN A 111 23.94 3.22 10.40
N TYR A 112 24.63 2.19 10.89
CA TYR A 112 24.44 1.68 12.25
C TYR A 112 24.59 2.78 13.32
N ARG A 113 25.59 3.65 13.17
CA ARG A 113 25.83 4.81 14.07
C ARG A 113 24.64 5.76 14.17
N ASP A 114 23.78 5.82 13.16
CA ASP A 114 22.61 6.71 13.14
C ASP A 114 21.55 6.28 14.17
N TYR A 115 21.62 5.05 14.68
CA TYR A 115 20.77 4.50 15.74
C TYR A 115 21.40 4.57 17.14
N GLU A 116 22.70 4.87 17.22
CA GLU A 116 23.44 4.86 18.48
C GLU A 116 23.43 6.21 19.19
N VAL A 117 23.03 7.29 18.50
CA VAL A 117 23.01 8.64 19.07
C VAL A 117 22.03 8.75 20.24
N PRO A 118 22.35 9.51 21.30
CA PRO A 118 21.53 9.58 22.53
C PRO A 118 20.06 9.97 22.31
N GLN A 119 19.78 10.77 21.28
CA GLN A 119 18.45 11.30 20.97
C GLN A 119 17.53 10.26 20.30
N VAL A 120 18.06 9.10 19.87
CA VAL A 120 17.27 8.05 19.23
C VAL A 120 16.78 7.05 20.28
N PRO A 121 15.44 6.93 20.48
CA PRO A 121 14.92 5.96 21.42
C PRO A 121 15.17 4.53 20.94
N ARG A 122 16.18 3.85 21.49
CA ARG A 122 16.59 2.48 21.10
C ARG A 122 15.49 1.42 21.33
N LYS A 123 14.49 1.74 22.16
CA LYS A 123 13.27 0.92 22.32
C LYS A 123 12.41 0.88 21.06
N HIS A 124 12.45 1.93 20.25
CA HIS A 124 11.60 2.10 19.07
C HIS A 124 12.38 1.94 17.76
N TYR A 125 13.66 2.28 17.75
CA TYR A 125 14.52 2.26 16.56
C TYR A 125 15.74 1.37 16.77
N ARG A 126 15.81 0.29 16.00
CA ARG A 126 16.93 -0.65 15.96
C ARG A 126 17.35 -0.85 14.51
N TYR A 127 18.66 -0.91 14.27
CA TYR A 127 19.20 -1.12 12.93
C TYR A 127 18.64 -2.38 12.27
N GLU A 128 18.71 -3.52 12.96
CA GLU A 128 18.25 -4.81 12.44
C GLU A 128 16.78 -4.79 11.99
N LYS A 129 15.89 -4.25 12.85
CA LYS A 129 14.47 -4.08 12.49
C LYS A 129 14.30 -3.20 11.26
N SER A 130 15.07 -2.12 11.17
CA SER A 130 15.02 -1.20 10.04
C SER A 130 15.58 -1.81 8.76
N PHE A 131 16.61 -2.66 8.87
CA PHE A 131 17.16 -3.43 7.76
C PHE A 131 16.09 -4.35 7.14
N PHE A 132 15.42 -5.17 7.96
CA PHE A 132 14.37 -6.05 7.45
C PHE A 132 13.16 -5.29 6.93
N ASN A 133 12.74 -4.22 7.61
CA ASN A 133 11.66 -3.36 7.12
C ASN A 133 11.99 -2.73 5.77
N ARG A 134 13.25 -2.28 5.59
CA ARG A 134 13.74 -1.72 4.35
C ARG A 134 13.68 -2.75 3.22
N VAL A 135 14.32 -3.91 3.41
CA VAL A 135 14.37 -4.99 2.42
C VAL A 135 12.95 -5.43 2.03
N ASN A 136 12.08 -5.68 3.02
CA ASN A 136 10.69 -6.05 2.77
C ASN A 136 9.93 -4.94 2.02
N GLY A 137 10.11 -3.68 2.42
CA GLY A 137 9.46 -2.55 1.78
C GLY A 137 9.88 -2.37 0.32
N GLU A 138 11.19 -2.44 0.03
CA GLU A 138 11.74 -2.36 -1.32
C GLU A 138 11.22 -3.49 -2.20
N LEU A 139 11.26 -4.75 -1.72
CA LEU A 139 10.78 -5.91 -2.46
C LEU A 139 9.27 -5.86 -2.71
N CYS A 140 8.47 -5.51 -1.70
CA CYS A 140 7.02 -5.39 -1.84
C CYS A 140 6.62 -4.35 -2.90
N ILE A 141 7.23 -3.16 -2.87
CA ILE A 141 6.87 -2.13 -3.85
C ILE A 141 7.38 -2.48 -5.24
N TYR A 142 8.61 -3.00 -5.34
CA TYR A 142 9.16 -3.46 -6.60
C TYR A 142 8.27 -4.52 -7.25
N ASN A 143 7.90 -5.57 -6.50
CA ASN A 143 7.03 -6.63 -7.01
C ASN A 143 5.62 -6.12 -7.33
N THR A 144 5.08 -5.17 -6.57
CA THR A 144 3.78 -4.53 -6.91
C THR A 144 3.85 -3.91 -8.30
N ILE A 145 4.92 -3.18 -8.62
CA ILE A 145 5.11 -2.58 -9.94
C ILE A 145 5.32 -3.65 -11.02
N GLU A 146 6.10 -4.69 -10.77
CA GLU A 146 6.31 -5.77 -11.73
C GLU A 146 5.03 -6.57 -12.02
N ILE A 147 4.18 -6.79 -11.02
CA ILE A 147 2.85 -7.39 -11.19
C ILE A 147 1.99 -6.49 -12.10
N ILE A 148 1.92 -5.18 -11.83
CA ILE A 148 1.17 -4.24 -12.68
C ILE A 148 1.69 -4.27 -14.13
N LYS A 149 3.01 -4.24 -14.33
CA LYS A 149 3.62 -4.30 -15.67
C LYS A 149 3.33 -5.60 -16.41
N ARG A 150 3.39 -6.75 -15.73
CA ARG A 150 3.17 -8.08 -16.32
C ARG A 150 1.71 -8.30 -16.71
N TYR A 151 0.77 -8.00 -15.81
CA TYR A 151 -0.64 -8.34 -16.01
C TYR A 151 -1.44 -7.23 -16.69
N GLN A 152 -0.93 -5.99 -16.69
CA GLN A 152 -1.52 -4.84 -17.38
C GLN A 152 -3.03 -4.71 -17.12
N PRO A 153 -3.46 -4.55 -15.85
CA PRO A 153 -4.88 -4.38 -15.56
C PRO A 153 -5.39 -3.09 -16.21
N LYS A 154 -6.69 -3.05 -16.53
CA LYS A 154 -7.35 -1.83 -17.03
C LYS A 154 -7.27 -0.72 -15.98
N VAL A 155 -7.35 -1.07 -14.70
CA VAL A 155 -7.17 -0.13 -13.59
C VAL A 155 -6.20 -0.67 -12.55
N TYR A 156 -5.29 0.17 -12.06
CA TYR A 156 -4.53 -0.12 -10.84
C TYR A 156 -4.60 1.05 -9.86
N VAL A 157 -4.62 0.73 -8.57
CA VAL A 157 -4.61 1.70 -7.47
C VAL A 157 -3.62 1.23 -6.40
N ILE A 158 -2.69 2.09 -6.00
CA ILE A 158 -1.70 1.86 -4.95
C ILE A 158 -1.97 2.85 -3.81
N GLU A 159 -2.22 2.32 -2.61
CA GLU A 159 -2.47 3.09 -1.39
C GLU A 159 -1.22 3.19 -0.52
N ASN A 160 -0.96 4.40 -0.02
CA ASN A 160 0.01 4.64 1.04
C ASN A 160 -0.29 5.98 1.74
N PRO A 161 0.30 6.27 2.92
CA PRO A 161 0.17 7.59 3.53
C PRO A 161 0.53 8.73 2.56
N TYR A 162 -0.15 9.87 2.71
CA TYR A 162 -0.03 10.99 1.78
C TYR A 162 1.41 11.46 1.56
N ALA A 163 2.18 11.57 2.65
CA ALA A 163 3.56 12.01 2.65
C ALA A 163 4.59 10.85 2.64
N SER A 164 4.17 9.65 2.22
CA SER A 164 5.07 8.50 2.13
C SER A 164 6.21 8.76 1.14
N ARG A 165 7.43 8.38 1.51
CA ARG A 165 8.59 8.39 0.59
C ARG A 165 8.45 7.36 -0.52
N MET A 166 7.48 6.45 -0.43
CA MET A 166 7.20 5.44 -1.45
C MET A 166 6.87 6.10 -2.79
N TRP A 167 6.21 7.26 -2.78
CA TRP A 167 5.86 7.98 -4.00
C TRP A 167 7.08 8.44 -4.77
N ASP A 168 8.05 9.04 -4.09
CA ASP A 168 9.32 9.44 -4.67
C ASP A 168 10.14 8.19 -5.06
N TYR A 169 10.05 7.10 -4.29
CA TYR A 169 10.80 5.87 -4.57
C TYR A 169 10.31 5.19 -5.86
N ILE A 170 9.00 5.10 -6.06
CA ILE A 170 8.40 4.56 -7.28
C ILE A 170 8.83 5.39 -8.51
N HIS A 171 8.83 6.72 -8.40
CA HIS A 171 9.18 7.61 -9.50
C HIS A 171 10.69 7.67 -9.76
N ASP A 172 11.48 8.03 -8.75
CA ASP A 172 12.90 8.36 -8.89
C ASP A 172 13.82 7.13 -8.86
N VAL A 173 13.45 6.08 -8.12
CA VAL A 173 14.30 4.89 -7.93
C VAL A 173 13.85 3.74 -8.83
N ILE A 174 12.56 3.42 -8.86
CA ILE A 174 12.02 2.36 -9.73
C ILE A 174 11.86 2.84 -11.17
N GLY A 175 11.65 4.15 -11.38
CA GLY A 175 11.42 4.70 -12.72
C GLY A 175 10.04 4.41 -13.27
N PHE A 176 9.02 4.31 -12.41
CA PHE A 176 7.63 4.06 -12.82
C PHE A 176 6.75 5.30 -12.57
N ASN A 177 6.19 5.87 -13.64
CA ASN A 177 5.32 7.03 -13.52
C ASN A 177 3.85 6.61 -13.32
N ILE A 178 3.16 7.23 -12.36
CA ILE A 178 1.74 7.00 -12.09
C ILE A 178 1.00 8.32 -12.28
N PRO A 179 0.01 8.40 -13.19
CA PRO A 179 -0.51 9.68 -13.67
C PRO A 179 -1.42 10.42 -12.68
N PHE A 180 -2.12 9.71 -11.79
CA PHE A 180 -3.05 10.33 -10.84
C PHE A 180 -2.68 10.04 -9.40
N ASP A 181 -2.77 11.04 -8.54
CA ASP A 181 -2.41 10.95 -7.13
C ASP A 181 -3.59 10.64 -6.19
N ASN A 182 -4.81 11.07 -6.51
CA ASN A 182 -6.04 10.92 -5.71
C ASN A 182 -5.84 11.01 -4.18
N PRO A 183 -5.50 12.19 -3.65
CA PRO A 183 -5.36 12.38 -2.22
C PRO A 183 -6.71 12.36 -1.50
N THR A 184 -6.71 11.94 -0.23
CA THR A 184 -7.90 11.97 0.63
C THR A 184 -7.50 12.02 2.11
N TYR A 185 -8.45 12.31 2.99
CA TYR A 185 -8.35 11.93 4.39
C TYR A 185 -9.35 10.81 4.69
N TYR A 186 -8.93 9.75 5.40
CA TYR A 186 -9.86 8.69 5.77
C TYR A 186 -11.09 9.21 6.52
N GLY A 187 -10.95 10.30 7.28
CA GLY A 187 -12.08 10.88 8.00
C GLY A 187 -13.12 11.59 7.12
N ASN A 188 -12.82 11.89 5.84
CA ASN A 188 -13.87 12.24 4.86
C ASN A 188 -14.83 11.07 4.58
N TYR A 189 -14.47 9.87 5.04
CA TYR A 189 -15.20 8.62 4.89
C TYR A 189 -15.48 7.98 6.26
N GLN A 190 -15.81 8.79 7.26
CA GLN A 190 -16.26 8.36 8.60
C GLN A 190 -15.19 7.62 9.45
N TYR A 191 -13.91 7.72 9.07
CA TYR A 191 -12.84 7.27 9.94
C TYR A 191 -12.70 8.21 11.15
N PRO A 192 -12.45 7.68 12.36
CA PRO A 192 -12.51 8.49 13.59
C PRO A 192 -11.34 9.48 13.73
N ALA A 193 -10.38 9.48 12.82
CA ALA A 193 -9.26 10.42 12.80
C ALA A 193 -9.02 10.97 11.39
N LYS A 194 -8.44 12.17 11.30
CA LYS A 194 -7.95 12.70 10.03
C LYS A 194 -6.63 12.02 9.68
N LYS A 195 -6.72 10.93 8.91
CA LYS A 195 -5.54 10.21 8.39
C LYS A 195 -5.29 10.61 6.93
N PRO A 196 -4.24 11.40 6.64
CA PRO A 196 -3.89 11.77 5.28
C PRO A 196 -3.33 10.58 4.49
N THR A 197 -3.97 10.26 3.38
CA THR A 197 -3.64 9.12 2.52
C THR A 197 -3.66 9.54 1.05
N LYS A 198 -2.94 8.80 0.22
CA LYS A 198 -2.88 9.01 -1.23
C LYS A 198 -3.11 7.67 -1.94
N PHE A 199 -3.89 7.69 -3.01
CA PHE A 199 -4.22 6.52 -3.84
C PHE A 199 -3.72 6.78 -5.27
N LYS A 200 -2.48 6.40 -5.54
CA LYS A 200 -1.91 6.60 -6.88
C LYS A 200 -2.51 5.59 -7.86
N SER A 201 -3.01 6.04 -9.01
CA SER A 201 -3.67 5.17 -9.99
C SER A 201 -3.48 5.63 -11.44
N ASN A 202 -3.81 4.75 -12.38
CA ASN A 202 -3.87 5.08 -13.81
C ASN A 202 -5.16 5.82 -14.23
N ILE A 203 -6.12 5.98 -13.33
CA ILE A 203 -7.34 6.76 -13.56
C ILE A 203 -7.53 7.83 -12.48
N ASN A 204 -8.27 8.89 -12.79
CA ASN A 204 -8.70 9.85 -11.80
C ASN A 204 -9.91 9.29 -11.02
N LEU A 205 -9.75 9.05 -9.73
CA LEU A 205 -10.80 8.56 -8.84
C LEU A 205 -11.66 9.71 -8.27
N SER A 206 -11.13 10.95 -8.24
CA SER A 206 -11.81 12.13 -7.71
C SER A 206 -12.40 11.91 -6.30
N LEU A 207 -11.56 11.38 -5.40
CA LEU A 207 -11.93 11.09 -4.01
C LEU A 207 -12.24 12.37 -3.23
N LYS A 208 -13.08 12.25 -2.20
CA LYS A 208 -13.36 13.36 -1.27
C LYS A 208 -12.07 13.79 -0.57
N PHE A 209 -11.76 15.08 -0.65
CA PHE A 209 -10.55 15.64 -0.06
C PHE A 209 -10.79 17.02 0.54
N GLU A 210 -11.63 17.06 1.57
CA GLU A 210 -11.92 18.29 2.29
C GLU A 210 -11.03 18.41 3.52
N ASN A 211 -10.38 19.55 3.67
CA ASN A 211 -9.53 19.84 4.80
C ASN A 211 -10.37 20.26 6.01
N TYR A 212 -10.10 19.70 7.18
CA TYR A 212 -10.80 20.02 8.43
C TYR A 212 -9.88 19.83 9.66
N TYR A 213 -10.27 20.36 10.81
CA TYR A 213 -9.55 20.13 12.07
C TYR A 213 -10.01 18.83 12.73
N ALA A 214 -9.09 17.88 12.96
CA ALA A 214 -9.41 16.68 13.74
C ALA A 214 -9.21 16.93 15.23
N GLY A 215 -10.26 16.70 16.02
CA GLY A 215 -10.20 16.80 17.48
C GLY A 215 -9.46 15.66 18.17
N VAL A 216 -9.05 14.61 17.44
CA VAL A 216 -8.48 13.38 18.00
C VAL A 216 -7.33 12.83 17.17
N ARG A 217 -6.31 12.29 17.85
CA ARG A 217 -5.17 11.60 17.22
C ARG A 217 -5.46 10.10 17.08
N ILE A 218 -5.05 9.51 15.97
CA ILE A 218 -5.31 8.09 15.65
C ILE A 218 -4.77 7.11 16.71
N ASN A 219 -3.63 7.42 17.33
CA ASN A 219 -3.01 6.59 18.36
C ASN A 219 -3.74 6.63 19.71
N HIS A 220 -4.64 7.60 19.92
CA HIS A 220 -5.51 7.63 21.10
C HIS A 220 -6.74 6.72 20.91
N ILE A 221 -7.15 6.48 19.66
CA ILE A 221 -8.33 5.67 19.32
C ILE A 221 -7.95 4.20 19.15
N PHE A 222 -6.88 3.93 18.40
CA PHE A 222 -6.51 2.56 18.02
C PHE A 222 -5.17 2.16 18.64
N LYS A 223 -5.15 0.99 19.29
CA LYS A 223 -3.96 0.44 19.97
C LYS A 223 -3.14 -0.51 19.10
N SER A 224 -3.74 -1.17 18.11
CA SER A 224 -3.04 -2.11 17.21
C SER A 224 -2.64 -1.48 15.88
N TYR A 225 -1.70 -2.11 15.18
CA TYR A 225 -1.35 -1.73 13.81
C TYR A 225 -2.52 -1.97 12.85
N ASN A 226 -3.07 -3.19 12.85
CA ASN A 226 -4.18 -3.58 11.97
C ASN A 226 -5.41 -2.67 12.09
N ALA A 227 -5.75 -2.19 13.29
CA ALA A 227 -6.85 -1.23 13.44
C ALA A 227 -6.53 0.15 12.84
N ARG A 228 -5.27 0.59 12.90
CA ARG A 228 -4.81 1.87 12.32
C ARG A 228 -4.64 1.81 10.80
N SER A 229 -4.37 0.64 10.24
CA SER A 229 -4.22 0.45 8.80
C SER A 229 -5.55 0.27 8.08
N ASN A 230 -6.65 -0.06 8.79
CA ASN A 230 -7.97 -0.21 8.19
C ASN A 230 -8.38 0.97 7.31
N ILE A 231 -8.65 0.65 6.05
CA ILE A 231 -9.22 1.57 5.08
C ILE A 231 -10.74 1.63 5.33
N PRO A 232 -11.36 2.82 5.37
CA PRO A 232 -12.79 2.93 5.57
C PRO A 232 -13.57 2.21 4.47
N THR A 233 -14.56 1.40 4.84
CA THR A 233 -15.41 0.69 3.88
C THR A 233 -16.08 1.66 2.90
N ALA A 234 -16.56 2.81 3.38
CA ALA A 234 -17.18 3.84 2.55
C ALA A 234 -16.23 4.42 1.49
N LEU A 235 -14.93 4.54 1.81
CA LEU A 235 -13.91 4.97 0.85
C LEU A 235 -13.69 3.92 -0.24
N ILE A 236 -13.59 2.65 0.15
CA ILE A 236 -13.41 1.56 -0.82
C ILE A 236 -14.65 1.43 -1.72
N MET A 237 -15.85 1.55 -1.17
CA MET A 237 -17.09 1.53 -1.96
C MET A 237 -17.12 2.67 -2.99
N ASP A 238 -16.73 3.88 -2.61
CA ASP A 238 -16.61 5.00 -3.54
C ASP A 238 -15.60 4.69 -4.66
N MET A 239 -14.41 4.16 -4.31
CA MET A 239 -13.43 3.72 -5.30
C MET A 239 -14.00 2.66 -6.26
N TYR A 240 -14.65 1.61 -5.76
CA TYR A 240 -15.27 0.59 -6.62
C TYR A 240 -16.30 1.20 -7.57
N SER A 241 -17.18 2.09 -7.09
CA SER A 241 -18.14 2.78 -7.96
C SER A 241 -17.47 3.58 -9.07
N LYS A 242 -16.36 4.29 -8.79
CA LYS A 242 -15.59 5.04 -9.78
C LYS A 242 -14.91 4.11 -10.79
N ILE A 243 -14.33 3.01 -10.32
CA ILE A 243 -13.68 1.99 -11.16
C ILE A 243 -14.71 1.33 -12.09
N ILE A 244 -15.86 0.91 -11.57
CA ILE A 244 -16.94 0.32 -12.38
C ILE A 244 -17.42 1.31 -13.44
N THR A 245 -17.63 2.57 -13.05
CA THR A 245 -18.06 3.63 -13.98
C THR A 245 -17.03 3.81 -15.10
N HIS A 246 -15.74 3.83 -14.75
CA HIS A 246 -14.66 3.92 -15.74
C HIS A 246 -14.67 2.71 -16.67
N LEU A 247 -14.70 1.49 -16.13
CA LEU A 247 -14.68 0.25 -16.93
C LEU A 247 -15.87 0.12 -17.88
N ASN A 248 -17.02 0.71 -17.55
CA ASN A 248 -18.20 0.73 -18.42
C ASN A 248 -18.12 1.82 -19.51
N SER A 249 -17.15 2.73 -19.44
CA SER A 249 -16.97 3.84 -20.37
C SER A 249 -15.88 3.62 -21.43
N VAL A 250 -15.09 2.55 -21.29
CA VAL A 250 -13.97 2.17 -22.18
C VAL A 250 -14.25 0.87 -22.90
#